data_AF-A0A1J4XB15-F1
#
_entry.id   AF-A0A1J4XB15-F1
#
_cell.length_a   1.000
_cell.length_b   1.000
_cell.length_c   1.000
_cell.angle_alpha   90.00
_cell.angle_beta   90.00
_cell.angle_gamma   90.00
#
_symmetry.space_group_name_H-M   'P 1'
#
loop_
_entity.id
_entity.type
_entity.pdbx_description
1 polymer ?
#
loop_
_entity_poly.entity_id
_entity_poly.type
_entity_poly.pdbx_seq_one_letter_code
_entity_poly.pdbx_strand_id
1 'polypeptide(L)'
;MSLSPQELSAATRAIEEHHRILVVCHANVDPDALSGALSCYQLFRSLGKDVTVVCPDSPPESLQFLPGFELVEDELMDSQNFIITINLEEGVEVDKLRYTVEDHRVNIIVSPRNGHIRPQQISLGEGEQRYDLIVVVDTADLPLLGSLYLQHVDLFSEVPVLNIDHHISNTRYGQLQLIDTTSASVTEVLYHWFTHVGGWREKITGDLATLLLTGLITDTRSFQNPNTTPRSLEVAAELLDLGARQQEIIQNIYKTKPLTTLKIWGRALNRIQVDDKAKIAWSTVSKEDLAEMGAQSKEVSGILDELISTIPDADVHVIFVEMENGEIKASLRSSPAIDANMLAGQLFQGGGHPRAAGFRLPAAANFQIATLEAVQKIREGMSRQHEQTDQLPAAERSSPRARPISPTLPSAKKKQSAQQIQKKSPAEKPNKAETSFDIMEELSGTKKPKKRFGTSAGEKEETAE
;
A
#
# COMPACT_ATOMS: atom_id res chain seq x y z
N MET A 1 18.61 -9.32 0.48
CA MET A 1 19.47 -10.35 -0.18
C MET A 1 18.53 -11.04 -1.16
N SER A 2 18.93 -11.19 -2.42
CA SER A 2 18.09 -11.85 -3.44
C SER A 2 17.67 -13.25 -3.00
N LEU A 3 16.41 -13.62 -3.24
CA LEU A 3 15.84 -14.93 -2.89
C LEU A 3 16.72 -16.08 -3.40
N SER A 4 16.98 -17.06 -2.54
CA SER A 4 17.66 -18.29 -2.95
C SER A 4 16.71 -19.28 -3.64
N PRO A 5 17.21 -20.17 -4.51
CA PRO A 5 16.42 -21.29 -5.05
C PRO A 5 15.87 -22.24 -3.97
N GLN A 6 16.46 -22.25 -2.76
CA GLN A 6 16.01 -23.08 -1.65
C GLN A 6 14.80 -22.46 -0.94
N GLU A 7 14.82 -21.15 -0.67
CA GLU A 7 13.66 -20.41 -0.14
C GLU A 7 12.48 -20.46 -1.12
N LEU A 8 12.74 -20.22 -2.42
CA LEU A 8 11.74 -20.36 -3.49
C LEU A 8 11.14 -21.78 -3.54
N SER A 9 11.98 -22.83 -3.50
CA SER A 9 11.49 -24.21 -3.52
C SER A 9 10.72 -24.59 -2.26
N ALA A 10 11.10 -24.07 -1.09
CA ALA A 10 10.41 -24.34 0.18
C ALA A 10 9.03 -23.64 0.23
N ALA A 11 8.96 -22.36 -0.16
CA ALA A 11 7.70 -21.63 -0.26
C ALA A 11 6.76 -22.27 -1.29
N THR A 12 7.28 -22.63 -2.47
CA THR A 12 6.49 -23.32 -3.52
C THR A 12 5.92 -24.65 -3.00
N ARG A 13 6.76 -25.49 -2.39
CA ARG A 13 6.33 -26.77 -1.82
C ARG A 13 5.26 -26.59 -0.74
N ALA A 14 5.35 -25.55 0.08
CA ALA A 14 4.33 -25.27 1.09
C ALA A 14 2.97 -24.92 0.46
N ILE A 15 2.94 -24.13 -0.61
CA ILE A 15 1.70 -23.90 -1.38
C ILE A 15 1.22 -25.19 -2.03
N GLU A 16 2.10 -26.08 -2.48
CA GLU A 16 1.72 -27.37 -3.06
C GLU A 16 1.10 -28.34 -2.03
N GLU A 17 1.69 -28.47 -0.84
CA GLU A 17 1.30 -29.43 0.21
C GLU A 17 0.04 -29.04 1.01
N HIS A 18 -0.20 -27.74 1.22
CA HIS A 18 -1.33 -27.22 1.99
C HIS A 18 -2.52 -26.87 1.07
N HIS A 19 -3.76 -26.81 1.57
CA HIS A 19 -4.97 -26.60 0.75
C HIS A 19 -5.83 -25.41 1.18
N ARG A 20 -5.91 -25.10 2.48
CA ARG A 20 -6.70 -24.01 3.06
C ARG A 20 -5.77 -22.93 3.57
N ILE A 21 -5.58 -21.91 2.75
CA ILE A 21 -4.55 -20.88 2.96
C ILE A 21 -5.20 -19.59 3.49
N LEU A 22 -4.82 -19.18 4.69
CA LEU A 22 -5.11 -17.84 5.21
C LEU A 22 -4.03 -16.89 4.70
N VAL A 23 -4.41 -15.83 3.99
CA VAL A 23 -3.50 -14.75 3.57
C VAL A 23 -3.80 -13.50 4.40
N VAL A 24 -2.78 -12.91 5.02
CA VAL A 24 -2.90 -11.72 5.88
C VAL A 24 -1.81 -10.70 5.61
N CYS A 25 -2.09 -9.45 5.96
CA CYS A 25 -1.15 -8.33 5.86
C CYS A 25 -1.22 -7.44 7.11
N HIS A 26 -0.33 -6.45 7.21
CA HIS A 26 -0.17 -5.62 8.41
C HIS A 26 -1.37 -4.69 8.70
N ALA A 27 -1.51 -4.32 9.97
CA ALA A 27 -2.37 -3.24 10.45
C ALA A 27 -1.86 -1.88 9.96
N ASN A 28 -2.79 -0.93 9.73
CA ASN A 28 -2.60 0.27 8.91
C ASN A 28 -2.29 -0.07 7.44
N VAL A 29 -3.03 -1.03 6.87
CA VAL A 29 -2.82 -1.58 5.51
C VAL A 29 -2.55 -0.51 4.46
N ASP A 30 -1.54 -0.78 3.62
CA ASP A 30 -1.16 0.07 2.50
C ASP A 30 -1.40 -0.63 1.14
N PRO A 31 -1.20 0.06 0.00
CA PRO A 31 -1.51 -0.49 -1.30
C PRO A 31 -0.59 -1.64 -1.76
N ASP A 32 0.65 -1.75 -1.28
CA ASP A 32 1.55 -2.86 -1.63
C ASP A 32 1.21 -4.11 -0.82
N ALA A 33 1.01 -3.94 0.48
CA ALA A 33 0.52 -4.98 1.38
C ALA A 33 -0.78 -5.63 0.89
N LEU A 34 -1.80 -4.82 0.57
CA LEU A 34 -3.08 -5.33 0.06
C LEU A 34 -2.95 -5.95 -1.34
N SER A 35 -2.18 -5.32 -2.23
CA SER A 35 -1.94 -5.87 -3.58
C SER A 35 -1.20 -7.19 -3.53
N GLY A 36 -0.25 -7.35 -2.61
CA GLY A 36 0.47 -8.60 -2.38
C GLY A 36 -0.45 -9.71 -1.84
N ALA A 37 -1.29 -9.39 -0.85
CA ALA A 37 -2.28 -10.34 -0.32
C ALA A 37 -3.27 -10.81 -1.39
N LEU A 38 -3.81 -9.89 -2.19
CA LEU A 38 -4.70 -10.22 -3.31
C LEU A 38 -3.97 -10.98 -4.45
N SER A 39 -2.69 -10.69 -4.70
CA SER A 39 -1.88 -11.41 -5.70
C SER A 39 -1.65 -12.87 -5.30
N CYS A 40 -1.37 -13.11 -4.00
CA CYS A 40 -1.34 -14.45 -3.41
C CYS A 40 -2.70 -15.15 -3.57
N TYR A 41 -3.81 -14.48 -3.22
CA TYR A 41 -5.15 -15.04 -3.39
C TYR A 41 -5.43 -15.49 -4.82
N GLN A 42 -5.24 -14.62 -5.82
CA GLN A 42 -5.54 -14.96 -7.21
C GLN A 42 -4.67 -16.12 -7.71
N LEU A 43 -3.37 -16.13 -7.40
CA LEU A 43 -2.50 -17.21 -7.83
C LEU A 43 -2.89 -18.54 -7.16
N PHE A 44 -3.04 -18.56 -5.84
CA PHE A 44 -3.31 -19.80 -5.09
C PHE A 44 -4.70 -20.35 -5.42
N ARG A 45 -5.72 -19.50 -5.61
CA ARG A 45 -7.03 -19.90 -6.18
C ARG A 45 -6.87 -20.54 -7.57
N SER A 46 -6.03 -19.97 -8.45
CA SER A 46 -5.75 -20.55 -9.77
C SER A 46 -4.92 -21.85 -9.73
N LEU A 47 -4.36 -22.23 -8.57
CA LEU A 47 -3.73 -23.51 -8.28
C LEU A 47 -4.70 -24.53 -7.62
N GLY A 48 -6.00 -24.18 -7.51
CA GLY A 48 -7.02 -25.05 -6.90
C GLY A 48 -6.97 -25.10 -5.38
N LYS A 49 -6.43 -24.06 -4.73
CA LYS A 49 -6.43 -23.91 -3.27
C LYS A 49 -7.70 -23.22 -2.79
N ASP A 50 -8.12 -23.53 -1.58
CA ASP A 50 -9.07 -22.70 -0.85
C ASP A 50 -8.30 -21.59 -0.12
N VAL A 51 -8.75 -20.35 -0.26
CA VAL A 51 -7.97 -19.18 0.15
C VAL A 51 -8.89 -18.10 0.72
N THR A 52 -8.57 -17.60 1.90
CA THR A 52 -9.22 -16.44 2.52
C THR A 52 -8.20 -15.32 2.65
N VAL A 53 -8.59 -14.07 2.38
CA VAL A 53 -7.77 -12.89 2.68
C VAL A 53 -8.40 -12.16 3.86
N VAL A 54 -7.63 -11.94 4.93
CA VAL A 54 -8.06 -11.09 6.05
C VAL A 54 -7.17 -9.86 6.14
N CYS A 55 -7.78 -8.69 6.22
CA CYS A 55 -7.11 -7.41 6.40
C CYS A 55 -7.50 -6.81 7.76
N PRO A 56 -6.56 -6.64 8.72
CA PRO A 56 -6.89 -6.31 10.11
C PRO A 56 -7.41 -4.88 10.34
N ASP A 57 -7.29 -4.00 9.36
CA ASP A 57 -7.81 -2.63 9.36
C ASP A 57 -8.56 -2.34 8.05
N SER A 58 -9.52 -1.43 8.09
CA SER A 58 -10.31 -1.04 6.92
C SER A 58 -9.43 -0.42 5.81
N PRO A 59 -9.38 -1.03 4.60
CA PRO A 59 -8.54 -0.49 3.52
C PRO A 59 -8.97 0.91 3.02
N PRO A 60 -8.03 1.72 2.51
CA PRO A 60 -8.37 3.01 1.89
C PRO A 60 -9.34 2.87 0.71
N GLU A 61 -10.34 3.76 0.65
CA GLU A 61 -11.34 3.84 -0.44
C GLU A 61 -10.70 3.94 -1.84
N SER A 62 -9.52 4.56 -1.94
CA SER A 62 -8.71 4.64 -3.17
C SER A 62 -8.23 3.29 -3.72
N LEU A 63 -8.42 2.18 -2.98
CA LEU A 63 -8.05 0.81 -3.38
C LEU A 63 -9.25 -0.03 -3.84
N GLN A 64 -10.48 0.49 -3.81
CA GLN A 64 -11.69 -0.23 -4.26
C GLN A 64 -11.67 -0.68 -5.73
N PHE A 65 -10.72 -0.20 -6.54
CA PHE A 65 -10.52 -0.63 -7.93
C PHE A 65 -9.68 -1.92 -8.06
N LEU A 66 -9.08 -2.42 -6.97
CA LEU A 66 -8.20 -3.58 -7.02
C LEU A 66 -9.02 -4.87 -7.26
N PRO A 67 -8.65 -5.71 -8.25
CA PRO A 67 -9.37 -6.94 -8.55
C PRO A 67 -9.45 -7.92 -7.37
N GLY A 68 -10.65 -8.09 -6.80
CA GLY A 68 -10.89 -8.92 -5.61
C GLY A 68 -10.88 -8.15 -4.29
N PHE A 69 -10.88 -6.81 -4.30
CA PHE A 69 -11.03 -5.98 -3.09
C PHE A 69 -12.28 -6.35 -2.28
N GLU A 70 -13.36 -6.73 -2.98
CA GLU A 70 -14.64 -7.18 -2.40
C GLU A 70 -14.60 -8.56 -1.73
N LEU A 71 -13.45 -9.24 -1.79
CA LEU A 71 -13.21 -10.59 -1.24
C LEU A 71 -12.33 -10.56 0.03
N VAL A 72 -12.02 -9.37 0.53
CA VAL A 72 -11.20 -9.13 1.72
C VAL A 72 -12.11 -9.14 2.95
N GLU A 73 -11.91 -10.10 3.84
CA GLU A 73 -12.58 -10.18 5.15
C GLU A 73 -11.85 -9.23 6.14
N ASP A 74 -12.59 -8.59 7.05
CA ASP A 74 -12.06 -7.69 8.09
C ASP A 74 -11.89 -8.40 9.45
N GLU A 75 -12.66 -9.45 9.72
CA GLU A 75 -12.56 -10.30 10.91
C GLU A 75 -12.26 -11.77 10.56
N LEU A 76 -11.47 -12.44 11.41
CA LEU A 76 -11.32 -13.89 11.33
C LEU A 76 -12.59 -14.58 11.88
N MET A 77 -13.34 -15.25 11.01
CA MET A 77 -14.44 -16.12 11.42
C MET A 77 -13.92 -17.41 12.09
N ASP A 78 -13.60 -17.32 13.39
CA ASP A 78 -13.08 -18.39 14.24
C ASP A 78 -14.14 -19.44 14.66
N SER A 79 -14.91 -19.93 13.68
CA SER A 79 -15.86 -21.02 13.87
C SER A 79 -15.14 -22.36 13.84
N GLN A 80 -14.54 -22.77 14.96
CA GLN A 80 -14.14 -24.17 15.17
C GLN A 80 -15.37 -25.07 15.01
N ASN A 81 -15.44 -25.81 13.90
CA ASN A 81 -16.55 -26.72 13.64
C ASN A 81 -16.50 -27.89 14.62
N PHE A 82 -17.59 -28.18 15.34
CA PHE A 82 -17.65 -29.37 16.19
C PHE A 82 -18.13 -30.58 15.38
N ILE A 83 -17.26 -31.59 15.20
CA ILE A 83 -17.55 -32.77 14.38
C ILE A 83 -18.10 -33.91 15.25
N ILE A 84 -19.19 -34.50 14.76
CA ILE A 84 -19.84 -35.68 15.33
C ILE A 84 -19.78 -36.78 14.26
N THR A 85 -18.77 -37.63 14.37
CA THR A 85 -18.51 -38.73 13.43
C THR A 85 -19.24 -39.98 13.86
N ILE A 86 -19.81 -40.72 12.90
CA ILE A 86 -20.54 -41.97 13.15
C ILE A 86 -19.96 -43.09 12.30
N ASN A 87 -19.34 -44.07 12.93
CA ASN A 87 -18.66 -45.18 12.28
C ASN A 87 -19.67 -46.22 11.76
N LEU A 88 -19.91 -46.18 10.44
CA LEU A 88 -20.82 -47.07 9.73
C LEU A 88 -20.14 -48.41 9.36
N GLU A 89 -19.80 -49.21 10.37
CA GLU A 89 -19.28 -50.58 10.18
C GLU A 89 -20.34 -51.48 9.49
N GLU A 90 -19.87 -52.63 8.95
CA GLU A 90 -20.57 -53.40 7.91
C GLU A 90 -22.07 -53.62 8.17
N GLY A 91 -22.90 -53.10 7.26
CA GLY A 91 -24.35 -53.27 7.25
C GLY A 91 -25.16 -52.08 7.79
N VAL A 92 -24.52 -51.03 8.31
CA VAL A 92 -25.22 -49.77 8.64
C VAL A 92 -25.22 -48.83 7.44
N GLU A 93 -26.41 -48.49 6.95
CA GLU A 93 -26.64 -47.57 5.83
C GLU A 93 -27.55 -46.44 6.30
N VAL A 94 -27.22 -45.17 6.04
CA VAL A 94 -28.05 -44.02 6.47
C VAL A 94 -29.08 -43.65 5.40
N ASP A 95 -30.36 -43.62 5.76
CA ASP A 95 -31.46 -43.21 4.87
C ASP A 95 -31.71 -41.69 4.93
N LYS A 96 -31.66 -41.11 6.14
CA LYS A 96 -31.93 -39.69 6.38
C LYS A 96 -31.10 -39.14 7.54
N LEU A 97 -30.60 -37.93 7.36
CA LEU A 97 -30.03 -37.07 8.40
C LEU A 97 -30.96 -35.87 8.61
N ARG A 98 -31.22 -35.49 9.86
CA ARG A 98 -31.98 -34.29 10.24
C ARG A 98 -31.39 -33.70 11.52
N TYR A 99 -31.67 -32.42 11.79
CA TYR A 99 -31.41 -31.81 13.08
C TYR A 99 -32.62 -30.97 13.52
N THR A 100 -32.80 -30.79 14.83
CA THR A 100 -33.65 -29.73 15.40
C THR A 100 -32.88 -28.94 16.47
N VAL A 101 -33.29 -27.70 16.71
CA VAL A 101 -32.69 -26.83 17.73
C VAL A 101 -33.81 -26.35 18.65
N GLU A 102 -33.86 -26.93 19.85
CA GLU A 102 -34.96 -26.80 20.82
C GLU A 102 -34.36 -26.73 22.23
N ASP A 103 -34.87 -25.87 23.11
CA ASP A 103 -34.42 -25.71 24.52
C ASP A 103 -32.88 -25.62 24.71
N HIS A 104 -32.21 -24.86 23.85
CA HIS A 104 -30.74 -24.71 23.78
C HIS A 104 -29.97 -26.02 23.48
N ARG A 105 -30.62 -27.01 22.87
CA ARG A 105 -30.04 -28.31 22.48
C ARG A 105 -30.13 -28.52 20.98
N VAL A 106 -29.05 -29.03 20.38
CA VAL A 106 -29.05 -29.50 19.00
C VAL A 106 -29.30 -31.01 19.01
N ASN A 107 -30.44 -31.45 18.48
CA ASN A 107 -30.80 -32.87 18.39
C ASN A 107 -30.51 -33.37 16.97
N ILE A 108 -29.41 -34.09 16.76
CA ILE A 108 -29.08 -34.70 15.48
C ILE A 108 -29.75 -36.08 15.38
N ILE A 109 -30.62 -36.25 14.39
CA ILE A 109 -31.46 -37.42 14.18
C ILE A 109 -30.97 -38.16 12.93
N VAL A 110 -30.28 -39.28 13.15
CA VAL A 110 -29.76 -40.15 12.07
C VAL A 110 -30.65 -41.37 11.96
N SER A 111 -31.30 -41.52 10.81
CA SER A 111 -32.22 -42.64 10.51
C SER A 111 -31.52 -43.65 9.60
N PRO A 112 -31.09 -44.82 10.11
CA PRO A 112 -30.56 -45.88 9.26
C PRO A 112 -31.65 -46.51 8.38
N ARG A 113 -31.29 -46.85 7.13
CA ARG A 113 -32.04 -47.74 6.24
C ARG A 113 -31.91 -49.19 6.71
N ASN A 114 -30.69 -49.56 7.08
CA ASN A 114 -30.26 -50.89 7.51
C ASN A 114 -29.35 -50.77 8.74
N GLY A 115 -29.38 -51.76 9.62
CA GLY A 115 -28.55 -51.81 10.83
C GLY A 115 -29.00 -50.87 11.97
N HIS A 116 -28.14 -50.72 12.98
CA HIS A 116 -28.37 -49.89 14.16
C HIS A 116 -27.09 -49.14 14.54
N ILE A 117 -27.22 -47.85 14.87
CA ILE A 117 -26.12 -47.02 15.38
C ILE A 117 -26.10 -47.12 16.91
N ARG A 118 -24.93 -47.38 17.50
CA ARG A 118 -24.69 -47.44 18.95
C ARG A 118 -23.83 -46.27 19.42
N PRO A 119 -23.91 -45.85 20.70
CA PRO A 119 -23.07 -44.76 21.22
C PRO A 119 -21.56 -44.97 21.04
N GLN A 120 -21.09 -46.23 21.06
CA GLN A 120 -19.67 -46.57 20.85
C GLN A 120 -19.19 -46.35 19.40
N GLN A 121 -20.10 -46.16 18.45
CA GLN A 121 -19.78 -45.80 17.06
C GLN A 121 -19.73 -44.28 16.86
N ILE A 122 -20.08 -43.48 17.87
CA ILE A 122 -20.07 -42.02 17.80
C ILE A 122 -18.76 -41.52 18.41
N SER A 123 -17.94 -40.83 17.61
CA SER A 123 -16.83 -40.03 18.11
C SER A 123 -17.14 -38.54 18.02
N LEU A 124 -16.69 -37.82 19.03
CA LEU A 124 -16.76 -36.36 19.09
C LEU A 124 -15.34 -35.83 18.86
N GLY A 125 -15.21 -34.74 18.11
CA GLY A 125 -13.94 -34.07 17.91
C GLY A 125 -14.12 -32.61 17.56
N GLU A 126 -13.08 -31.83 17.83
CA GLU A 126 -12.86 -30.59 17.10
C GLU A 126 -12.69 -30.91 15.61
N GLY A 127 -13.18 -30.02 14.75
CA GLY A 127 -13.07 -30.16 13.31
C GLY A 127 -11.65 -29.90 12.83
N GLU A 128 -11.40 -30.22 11.57
CA GLU A 128 -10.14 -29.82 10.93
C GLU A 128 -9.96 -28.31 11.05
N GLN A 129 -8.73 -27.88 11.39
CA GLN A 129 -8.37 -26.46 11.44
C GLN A 129 -8.80 -25.77 10.15
N ARG A 130 -9.44 -24.59 10.29
CA ARG A 130 -9.99 -23.83 9.15
C ARG A 130 -8.94 -23.49 8.09
N TYR A 131 -7.68 -23.39 8.51
CA TYR A 131 -6.52 -23.17 7.67
C TYR A 131 -5.42 -24.17 8.02
N ASP A 132 -4.70 -24.64 7.01
CA ASP A 132 -3.54 -25.52 7.15
C ASP A 132 -2.22 -24.81 6.78
N LEU A 133 -2.28 -23.58 6.25
CA LEU A 133 -1.13 -22.67 6.08
C LEU A 133 -1.57 -21.22 6.29
N ILE A 134 -0.75 -20.42 6.98
CA ILE A 134 -0.84 -18.95 6.99
C ILE A 134 0.25 -18.38 6.09
N VAL A 135 -0.11 -17.45 5.20
CA VAL A 135 0.80 -16.65 4.39
C VAL A 135 0.69 -15.20 4.85
N VAL A 136 1.72 -14.72 5.54
CA VAL A 136 1.81 -13.33 5.98
C VAL A 136 2.60 -12.53 4.95
N VAL A 137 2.01 -11.44 4.47
CA VAL A 137 2.56 -10.59 3.41
C VAL A 137 2.89 -9.21 3.98
N ASP A 138 4.05 -8.68 3.59
CA ASP A 138 4.50 -7.30 3.83
C ASP A 138 4.52 -6.86 5.30
N THR A 139 4.82 -7.81 6.19
CA THR A 139 4.71 -7.61 7.63
C THR A 139 6.03 -7.97 8.28
N ALA A 140 6.74 -6.97 8.81
CA ALA A 140 8.08 -7.15 9.38
C ALA A 140 8.12 -7.97 10.70
N ASP A 141 7.02 -8.00 11.48
CA ASP A 141 6.94 -8.76 12.74
C ASP A 141 5.47 -9.07 13.09
N LEU A 142 5.19 -10.21 13.73
CA LEU A 142 3.81 -10.65 14.03
C LEU A 142 2.93 -9.60 14.77
N PRO A 143 3.44 -8.81 15.74
CA PRO A 143 2.66 -7.75 16.39
C PRO A 143 2.16 -6.65 15.44
N LEU A 144 2.74 -6.50 14.24
CA LEU A 144 2.27 -5.56 13.23
C LEU A 144 0.95 -6.00 12.56
N LEU A 145 0.49 -7.24 12.77
CA LEU A 145 -0.87 -7.67 12.41
C LEU A 145 -1.95 -7.12 13.37
N GLY A 146 -1.56 -6.44 14.46
CA GLY A 146 -2.48 -5.77 15.36
C GLY A 146 -3.42 -6.72 16.12
N SER A 147 -4.71 -6.35 16.18
CA SER A 147 -5.78 -7.12 16.82
C SER A 147 -5.83 -8.57 16.34
N LEU A 148 -5.66 -8.78 15.03
CA LEU A 148 -5.75 -10.08 14.37
C LEU A 148 -4.80 -11.13 14.97
N TYR A 149 -3.53 -10.77 15.20
CA TYR A 149 -2.58 -11.66 15.87
C TYR A 149 -2.85 -11.74 17.38
N LEU A 150 -3.14 -10.61 18.03
CA LEU A 150 -3.34 -10.56 19.49
C LEU A 150 -4.56 -11.35 19.98
N GLN A 151 -5.57 -11.55 19.13
CA GLN A 151 -6.77 -12.32 19.43
C GLN A 151 -6.65 -13.81 19.05
N HIS A 152 -5.76 -14.17 18.13
CA HIS A 152 -5.65 -15.53 17.55
C HIS A 152 -4.24 -16.13 17.72
N VAL A 153 -3.54 -15.80 18.82
CA VAL A 153 -2.15 -16.22 19.07
C VAL A 153 -1.95 -17.74 18.94
N ASP A 154 -2.93 -18.53 19.35
CA ASP A 154 -2.90 -19.99 19.25
C ASP A 154 -2.91 -20.46 17.78
N LEU A 155 -3.74 -19.85 16.91
CA LEU A 155 -3.78 -20.13 15.46
C LEU A 155 -2.40 -19.90 14.80
N PHE A 156 -1.74 -18.78 15.13
CA PHE A 156 -0.40 -18.45 14.64
C PHE A 156 0.73 -19.29 15.31
N SER A 157 0.41 -20.07 16.34
CA SER A 157 1.33 -20.98 17.03
C SER A 157 1.19 -22.43 16.53
N GLU A 158 -0.01 -22.84 16.13
CA GLU A 158 -0.32 -24.19 15.63
C GLU A 158 -0.13 -24.33 14.12
N VAL A 159 -0.61 -23.36 13.33
CA VAL A 159 -0.60 -23.43 11.86
C VAL A 159 0.74 -22.90 11.32
N PRO A 160 1.40 -23.56 10.36
CA PRO A 160 2.66 -23.08 9.80
C PRO A 160 2.50 -21.73 9.11
N VAL A 161 3.51 -20.86 9.26
CA VAL A 161 3.55 -19.49 8.73
C VAL A 161 4.64 -19.36 7.66
N LEU A 162 4.23 -18.89 6.47
CA LEU A 162 5.10 -18.38 5.40
C LEU A 162 5.12 -16.85 5.44
N ASN A 163 6.26 -16.28 5.79
CA ASN A 163 6.53 -14.83 5.87
C ASN A 163 7.15 -14.34 4.55
N ILE A 164 6.44 -13.46 3.83
CA ILE A 164 6.85 -12.87 2.55
C ILE A 164 6.96 -11.35 2.71
N ASP A 165 8.17 -10.80 2.56
CA ASP A 165 8.44 -9.40 2.89
C ASP A 165 9.69 -8.85 2.16
N HIS A 166 9.83 -7.53 2.11
CA HIS A 166 11.03 -6.82 1.68
C HIS A 166 11.65 -5.92 2.78
N HIS A 167 10.99 -5.72 3.93
CA HIS A 167 11.48 -4.83 4.98
C HIS A 167 12.84 -5.25 5.57
N ILE A 168 13.78 -4.30 5.64
CA ILE A 168 15.10 -4.48 6.28
C ILE A 168 14.96 -4.81 7.78
N SER A 169 13.87 -4.42 8.42
CA SER A 169 13.54 -4.66 9.82
C SER A 169 12.85 -6.00 10.11
N ASN A 170 12.61 -6.87 9.12
CA ASN A 170 11.87 -8.12 9.34
C ASN A 170 12.58 -9.02 10.38
N THR A 171 11.84 -9.47 11.40
CA THR A 171 12.37 -10.26 12.53
C THR A 171 12.67 -11.72 12.18
N ARG A 172 12.33 -12.15 10.95
CA ARG A 172 12.45 -13.52 10.44
C ARG A 172 11.66 -14.52 11.27
N TYR A 173 10.43 -14.13 11.64
CA TYR A 173 9.41 -15.04 12.15
C TYR A 173 8.88 -15.97 11.04
N GLY A 174 8.12 -16.98 11.45
CA GLY A 174 7.55 -18.00 10.57
C GLY A 174 8.52 -19.15 10.29
N GLN A 175 7.96 -20.35 10.13
CA GLN A 175 8.68 -21.58 9.81
C GLN A 175 9.22 -21.56 8.36
N LEU A 176 8.63 -20.73 7.50
CA LEU A 176 9.03 -20.52 6.11
C LEU A 176 9.18 -19.02 5.82
N GLN A 177 10.17 -18.65 5.03
CA GLN A 177 10.56 -17.25 4.79
C GLN A 177 10.91 -17.04 3.32
N LEU A 178 10.43 -15.93 2.76
CA LEU A 178 10.68 -15.50 1.39
C LEU A 178 10.95 -13.99 1.39
N ILE A 179 12.12 -13.60 1.93
CA ILE A 179 12.40 -12.20 2.30
C ILE A 179 13.54 -11.62 1.45
N ASP A 180 13.22 -10.73 0.50
CA ASP A 180 14.21 -10.05 -0.34
C ASP A 180 14.29 -8.55 -0.06
N THR A 181 15.16 -8.20 0.89
CA THR A 181 15.54 -6.81 1.23
C THR A 181 16.29 -6.03 0.14
N THR A 182 16.25 -6.49 -1.11
CA THR A 182 16.70 -5.76 -2.31
C THR A 182 15.60 -5.58 -3.37
N SER A 183 14.37 -6.05 -3.11
CA SER A 183 13.17 -5.72 -3.90
C SER A 183 12.59 -4.36 -3.46
N ALA A 184 12.02 -3.59 -4.39
CA ALA A 184 11.46 -2.26 -4.11
C ALA A 184 10.00 -2.29 -3.63
N SER A 185 9.41 -3.49 -3.47
CA SER A 185 8.05 -3.73 -2.97
C SER A 185 7.91 -5.23 -2.63
N VAL A 186 6.95 -5.63 -1.79
CA VAL A 186 6.58 -7.05 -1.60
C VAL A 186 6.06 -7.67 -2.90
N THR A 187 5.37 -6.87 -3.72
CA THR A 187 4.89 -7.30 -5.04
C THR A 187 6.04 -7.62 -6.01
N GLU A 188 7.22 -7.01 -5.89
CA GLU A 188 8.43 -7.38 -6.65
C GLU A 188 9.06 -8.70 -6.13
N VAL A 189 8.87 -9.04 -4.85
CA VAL A 189 9.22 -10.36 -4.27
C VAL A 189 8.29 -11.44 -4.83
N LEU A 190 6.98 -11.18 -4.81
CA LEU A 190 5.95 -12.09 -5.32
C LEU A 190 6.09 -12.32 -6.83
N TYR A 191 6.26 -11.27 -7.64
CA TYR A 191 6.50 -11.39 -9.08
C TYR A 191 7.72 -12.27 -9.38
N HIS A 192 8.82 -12.08 -8.65
CA HIS A 192 10.02 -12.90 -8.80
C HIS A 192 9.74 -14.38 -8.48
N TRP A 193 9.01 -14.67 -7.40
CA TRP A 193 8.61 -16.04 -7.08
C TRP A 193 7.71 -16.65 -8.16
N PHE A 194 6.65 -15.95 -8.56
CA PHE A 194 5.65 -16.44 -9.51
C PHE A 194 6.23 -16.67 -10.92
N THR A 195 7.29 -15.96 -11.28
CA THR A 195 8.01 -16.16 -12.55
C THR A 195 9.12 -17.22 -12.50
N HIS A 196 9.58 -17.62 -11.31
CA HIS A 196 10.59 -18.68 -11.14
C HIS A 196 10.00 -20.09 -10.99
N VAL A 197 8.69 -20.22 -10.73
CA VAL A 197 8.00 -21.53 -10.70
C VAL A 197 7.37 -21.84 -12.05
N GLY A 198 7.68 -23.01 -12.61
CA GLY A 198 7.14 -23.44 -13.91
C GLY A 198 5.62 -23.65 -13.84
N GLY A 199 4.88 -23.08 -14.81
CA GLY A 199 3.42 -23.15 -14.84
C GLY A 199 2.72 -22.10 -13.95
N TRP A 200 3.46 -21.26 -13.22
CA TRP A 200 2.91 -20.16 -12.41
C TRP A 200 2.88 -18.83 -13.17
N ARG A 201 3.88 -18.55 -14.02
CA ARG A 201 3.90 -17.33 -14.86
C ARG A 201 2.69 -17.26 -15.80
N GLU A 202 2.26 -18.40 -16.33
CA GLU A 202 1.10 -18.55 -17.22
C GLU A 202 -0.25 -18.31 -16.50
N LYS A 203 -0.24 -18.16 -15.17
CA LYS A 203 -1.40 -17.83 -14.34
C LYS A 203 -1.47 -16.34 -13.97
N ILE A 204 -0.46 -15.55 -14.32
CA ILE A 204 -0.46 -14.10 -14.14
C ILE A 204 -1.41 -13.49 -15.18
N THR A 205 -2.66 -13.29 -14.79
CA THR A 205 -3.68 -12.58 -15.59
C THR A 205 -3.41 -11.07 -15.60
N GLY A 206 -4.10 -10.33 -16.47
CA GLY A 206 -4.06 -8.86 -16.43
C GLY A 206 -4.57 -8.26 -15.11
N ASP A 207 -5.41 -8.97 -14.36
CA ASP A 207 -5.85 -8.58 -13.01
C ASP A 207 -4.74 -8.80 -11.98
N LEU A 208 -4.13 -9.98 -11.96
CA LEU A 208 -2.99 -10.30 -11.09
C LEU A 208 -1.81 -9.38 -11.39
N ALA A 209 -1.56 -9.08 -12.67
CA ALA A 209 -0.56 -8.12 -13.10
C ALA A 209 -0.90 -6.67 -12.67
N THR A 210 -2.18 -6.30 -12.62
CA THR A 210 -2.63 -4.99 -12.11
C THR A 210 -2.42 -4.86 -10.60
N LEU A 211 -2.63 -5.95 -9.84
CA LEU A 211 -2.29 -6.00 -8.41
C LEU A 211 -0.78 -5.85 -8.21
N LEU A 212 0.04 -6.73 -8.81
CA LEU A 212 1.50 -6.68 -8.69
C LEU A 212 2.09 -5.33 -9.13
N LEU A 213 1.53 -4.71 -10.18
CA LEU A 213 1.97 -3.38 -10.62
C LEU A 213 1.49 -2.25 -9.70
N THR A 214 0.38 -2.41 -8.99
CA THR A 214 -0.09 -1.39 -8.04
C THR A 214 0.91 -1.23 -6.91
N GLY A 215 1.21 -2.32 -6.21
CA GLY A 215 2.12 -2.30 -5.07
C GLY A 215 3.52 -1.76 -5.42
N LEU A 216 4.06 -2.22 -6.54
CA LEU A 216 5.33 -1.78 -7.09
C LEU A 216 5.32 -0.28 -7.47
N ILE A 217 4.22 0.22 -8.02
CA ILE A 217 4.04 1.66 -8.26
C ILE A 217 3.95 2.40 -6.93
N THR A 218 3.28 1.88 -5.91
CA THR A 218 3.02 2.63 -4.69
C THR A 218 4.24 2.77 -3.78
N ASP A 219 4.99 1.71 -3.45
CA ASP A 219 6.17 1.89 -2.58
C ASP A 219 7.28 2.67 -3.30
N THR A 220 7.51 2.44 -4.60
CA THR A 220 8.46 3.27 -5.37
C THR A 220 8.03 4.73 -5.55
N ARG A 221 6.81 5.09 -5.12
CA ARG A 221 6.14 6.39 -5.36
C ARG A 221 6.08 6.77 -6.84
N SER A 222 5.62 5.83 -7.66
CA SER A 222 5.65 5.87 -9.13
C SER A 222 7.07 6.07 -9.67
N PHE A 223 8.02 5.25 -9.18
CA PHE A 223 9.43 5.24 -9.58
C PHE A 223 10.21 6.53 -9.28
N GLN A 224 9.82 7.24 -8.21
CA GLN A 224 10.41 8.53 -7.81
C GLN A 224 11.35 8.43 -6.59
N ASN A 225 11.21 7.39 -5.77
CA ASN A 225 11.99 7.25 -4.53
C ASN A 225 13.33 6.50 -4.76
N PRO A 226 14.29 6.57 -3.81
CA PRO A 226 15.57 5.86 -3.92
C PRO A 226 15.51 4.33 -3.82
N ASN A 227 14.36 3.73 -3.50
CA ASN A 227 14.18 2.26 -3.50
C ASN A 227 14.07 1.73 -4.93
N THR A 228 13.62 2.56 -5.88
CA THR A 228 13.48 2.24 -7.31
C THR A 228 14.77 1.63 -7.90
N THR A 229 14.71 0.37 -8.33
CA THR A 229 15.84 -0.31 -8.99
C THR A 229 15.63 -0.47 -10.50
N PRO A 230 16.68 -0.81 -11.30
CA PRO A 230 16.50 -1.21 -12.69
C PRO A 230 15.58 -2.43 -12.84
N ARG A 231 15.70 -3.43 -11.95
CA ARG A 231 14.83 -4.61 -11.90
C ARG A 231 13.37 -4.20 -11.70
N SER A 232 13.10 -3.23 -10.83
CA SER A 232 11.76 -2.69 -10.59
C SER A 232 11.13 -2.07 -11.85
N LEU A 233 11.94 -1.44 -12.73
CA LEU A 233 11.48 -0.93 -14.02
C LEU A 233 11.29 -2.03 -15.08
N GLU A 234 12.14 -3.06 -15.07
CA GLU A 234 12.01 -4.24 -15.93
C GLU A 234 10.73 -5.04 -15.58
N VAL A 235 10.50 -5.30 -14.29
CA VAL A 235 9.27 -5.92 -13.76
C VAL A 235 8.03 -5.12 -14.13
N ALA A 236 8.07 -3.78 -14.01
CA ALA A 236 6.96 -2.93 -14.41
C ALA A 236 6.64 -3.02 -15.91
N ALA A 237 7.65 -3.17 -16.77
CA ALA A 237 7.47 -3.37 -18.20
C ALA A 237 6.87 -4.76 -18.52
N GLU A 238 7.35 -5.83 -17.88
CA GLU A 238 6.77 -7.16 -18.07
C GLU A 238 5.33 -7.28 -17.55
N LEU A 239 4.98 -6.58 -16.47
CA LEU A 239 3.61 -6.51 -15.95
C LEU A 239 2.66 -5.76 -16.92
N LEU A 240 3.15 -4.72 -17.59
CA LEU A 240 2.40 -4.04 -18.67
C LEU A 240 2.15 -4.98 -19.86
N ASP A 241 3.15 -5.76 -20.29
CA ASP A 241 3.01 -6.76 -21.35
C ASP A 241 2.05 -7.91 -20.95
N LEU A 242 1.93 -8.22 -19.66
CA LEU A 242 0.95 -9.16 -19.09
C LEU A 242 -0.46 -8.52 -18.89
N GLY A 243 -0.65 -7.25 -19.26
CA GLY A 243 -1.95 -6.59 -19.30
C GLY A 243 -2.30 -5.75 -18.06
N ALA A 244 -1.32 -5.38 -17.23
CA ALA A 244 -1.54 -4.53 -16.06
C ALA A 244 -2.09 -3.13 -16.43
N ARG A 245 -3.16 -2.70 -15.75
CA ARG A 245 -3.93 -1.48 -16.11
C ARG A 245 -3.34 -0.21 -15.49
N GLN A 246 -2.09 0.11 -15.84
CA GLN A 246 -1.32 1.21 -15.24
C GLN A 246 -2.03 2.59 -15.25
N GLN A 247 -2.85 2.90 -16.25
CA GLN A 247 -3.63 4.16 -16.23
C GLN A 247 -4.75 4.18 -15.18
N GLU A 248 -5.34 3.03 -14.85
CA GLU A 248 -6.33 2.87 -13.77
C GLU A 248 -5.67 3.02 -12.39
N ILE A 249 -4.51 2.38 -12.20
CA ILE A 249 -3.67 2.52 -10.99
C ILE A 249 -3.33 4.00 -10.76
N ILE A 250 -2.73 4.67 -11.76
CA ILE A 250 -2.35 6.07 -11.65
C ILE A 250 -3.57 6.99 -11.48
N GLN A 251 -4.73 6.64 -12.04
CA GLN A 251 -5.95 7.40 -11.84
C GLN A 251 -6.40 7.35 -10.38
N ASN A 252 -6.60 6.15 -9.83
CA ASN A 252 -7.17 5.98 -8.48
C ASN A 252 -6.20 6.35 -7.35
N ILE A 253 -4.91 6.04 -7.49
CA ILE A 253 -3.90 6.32 -6.47
C ILE A 253 -3.49 7.80 -6.43
N TYR A 254 -3.24 8.42 -7.60
CA TYR A 254 -2.59 9.75 -7.65
C TYR A 254 -3.47 10.89 -8.21
N LYS A 255 -4.37 10.61 -9.17
CA LYS A 255 -5.14 11.65 -9.88
C LYS A 255 -6.57 11.86 -9.35
N THR A 256 -7.11 10.92 -8.58
CA THR A 256 -8.42 11.07 -7.92
C THR A 256 -8.24 11.70 -6.54
N LYS A 257 -8.86 12.86 -6.30
CA LYS A 257 -9.00 13.48 -4.97
C LYS A 257 -10.40 14.11 -4.84
N PRO A 258 -11.07 14.02 -3.68
CA PRO A 258 -12.34 14.70 -3.45
C PRO A 258 -12.28 16.21 -3.67
N LEU A 259 -13.39 16.82 -4.10
CA LEU A 259 -13.47 18.28 -4.27
C LEU A 259 -13.30 19.04 -2.95
N THR A 260 -13.71 18.44 -1.82
CA THR A 260 -13.45 18.92 -0.45
C THR A 260 -11.95 19.03 -0.18
N THR A 261 -11.19 17.99 -0.54
CA THR A 261 -9.73 17.93 -0.43
C THR A 261 -9.07 19.02 -1.28
N LEU A 262 -9.45 19.14 -2.56
CA LEU A 262 -8.91 20.17 -3.45
C LEU A 262 -9.24 21.60 -2.96
N LYS A 263 -10.43 21.83 -2.39
CA LYS A 263 -10.82 23.11 -1.79
C LYS A 263 -9.99 23.45 -0.56
N ILE A 264 -9.89 22.54 0.42
CA ILE A 264 -9.16 22.79 1.66
C ILE A 264 -7.65 22.91 1.40
N TRP A 265 -7.13 22.22 0.37
CA TRP A 265 -5.78 22.42 -0.12
C TRP A 265 -5.61 23.82 -0.73
N GLY A 266 -6.54 24.26 -1.58
CA GLY A 266 -6.56 25.64 -2.08
C GLY A 266 -6.54 26.69 -0.95
N ARG A 267 -7.26 26.46 0.15
CA ARG A 267 -7.22 27.32 1.34
C ARG A 267 -5.84 27.32 2.02
N ALA A 268 -5.23 26.15 2.19
CA ALA A 268 -3.90 26.01 2.81
C ALA A 268 -2.77 26.58 1.93
N LEU A 269 -2.76 26.37 0.61
CA LEU A 269 -1.75 26.93 -0.31
C LEU A 269 -1.74 28.47 -0.26
N ASN A 270 -2.92 29.09 -0.28
CA ASN A 270 -3.07 30.55 -0.17
C ASN A 270 -2.66 31.14 1.20
N ARG A 271 -2.32 30.29 2.18
CA ARG A 271 -1.86 30.69 3.52
C ARG A 271 -0.43 30.22 3.84
N ILE A 272 0.31 29.70 2.86
CA ILE A 272 1.73 29.39 3.04
C ILE A 272 2.47 30.68 3.42
N GLN A 273 3.19 30.59 4.53
CA GLN A 273 4.15 31.58 5.01
C GLN A 273 5.53 30.93 4.99
N VAL A 274 6.56 31.71 4.68
CA VAL A 274 7.95 31.25 4.61
C VAL A 274 8.83 32.26 5.33
N ASP A 275 9.82 31.77 6.09
CA ASP A 275 10.96 32.54 6.55
C ASP A 275 12.23 31.94 5.95
N ASP A 276 12.71 32.55 4.87
CA ASP A 276 13.89 32.09 4.11
C ASP A 276 15.17 32.07 4.97
N LYS A 277 15.24 32.87 6.05
CA LYS A 277 16.42 32.96 6.92
C LYS A 277 16.49 31.84 7.93
N ALA A 278 15.33 31.42 8.46
CA ALA A 278 15.22 30.24 9.29
C ALA A 278 14.91 28.96 8.49
N LYS A 279 14.70 29.11 7.17
CA LYS A 279 14.30 28.05 6.23
C LYS A 279 13.11 27.22 6.72
N ILE A 280 12.04 27.89 7.14
CA ILE A 280 10.80 27.23 7.55
C ILE A 280 9.63 27.70 6.69
N ALA A 281 8.86 26.74 6.17
CA ALA A 281 7.58 26.99 5.52
C ALA A 281 6.44 26.46 6.41
N TRP A 282 5.35 27.20 6.55
CA TRP A 282 4.18 26.72 7.28
C TRP A 282 2.85 27.21 6.70
N SER A 283 1.77 26.47 6.98
CA SER A 283 0.39 26.90 6.67
C SER A 283 -0.58 26.52 7.79
N THR A 284 -1.76 27.14 7.80
CA THR A 284 -2.78 27.02 8.85
C THR A 284 -4.18 26.82 8.28
N VAL A 285 -4.90 25.83 8.82
CA VAL A 285 -6.31 25.52 8.52
C VAL A 285 -7.08 25.54 9.84
N SER A 286 -8.09 26.39 9.97
CA SER A 286 -8.93 26.44 11.18
C SER A 286 -10.12 25.48 11.06
N LYS A 287 -10.83 25.25 12.16
CA LYS A 287 -12.04 24.43 12.18
C LYS A 287 -13.18 25.06 11.35
N GLU A 288 -13.21 26.39 11.23
CA GLU A 288 -14.14 27.10 10.36
C GLU A 288 -13.83 26.85 8.87
N ASP A 289 -12.55 26.77 8.47
CA ASP A 289 -12.19 26.41 7.09
C ASP A 289 -12.63 24.98 6.75
N LEU A 290 -12.47 24.04 7.69
CA LEU A 290 -12.95 22.66 7.54
C LEU A 290 -14.48 22.62 7.37
N ALA A 291 -15.21 23.32 8.24
CA ALA A 291 -16.67 23.40 8.19
C ALA A 291 -17.20 24.09 6.91
N GLU A 292 -16.59 25.20 6.49
CA GLU A 292 -16.95 25.94 5.25
C GLU A 292 -16.77 25.08 3.99
N MET A 293 -15.72 24.26 3.95
CA MET A 293 -15.40 23.41 2.79
C MET A 293 -16.08 22.04 2.84
N GLY A 294 -16.69 21.65 3.98
CA GLY A 294 -17.20 20.31 4.24
C GLY A 294 -16.09 19.25 4.36
N ALA A 295 -14.88 19.66 4.72
CA ALA A 295 -13.68 18.84 4.70
C ALA A 295 -13.30 18.31 6.08
N GLN A 296 -12.69 17.13 6.12
CA GLN A 296 -12.19 16.47 7.33
C GLN A 296 -10.71 16.76 7.56
N SER A 297 -10.25 16.78 8.81
CA SER A 297 -8.85 17.05 9.15
C SER A 297 -7.86 16.01 8.57
N LYS A 298 -8.34 14.80 8.22
CA LYS A 298 -7.56 13.77 7.49
C LYS A 298 -7.23 14.17 6.04
N GLU A 299 -8.08 14.96 5.38
CA GLU A 299 -7.85 15.43 4.01
C GLU A 299 -6.73 16.46 3.94
N VAL A 300 -6.45 17.15 5.05
CA VAL A 300 -5.43 18.20 5.13
C VAL A 300 -4.01 17.63 5.15
N SER A 301 -3.78 16.41 5.67
CA SER A 301 -2.42 15.86 5.79
C SER A 301 -1.70 15.69 4.45
N GLY A 302 -2.41 15.25 3.40
CA GLY A 302 -1.78 14.94 2.11
C GLY A 302 -1.11 16.13 1.43
N ILE A 303 -1.56 17.37 1.71
CA ILE A 303 -0.94 18.57 1.12
C ILE A 303 0.50 18.78 1.60
N LEU A 304 0.81 18.35 2.84
CA LEU A 304 2.13 18.51 3.42
C LEU A 304 3.13 17.67 2.64
N ASP A 305 2.77 16.42 2.34
CA ASP A 305 3.59 15.51 1.57
C ASP A 305 3.62 15.87 0.08
N GLU A 306 2.48 16.11 -0.56
CA GLU A 306 2.40 16.27 -2.02
C GLU A 306 2.82 17.66 -2.55
N LEU A 307 2.64 18.74 -1.76
CA LEU A 307 2.86 20.11 -2.25
C LEU A 307 3.77 20.95 -1.35
N ILE A 308 3.52 21.03 -0.03
CA ILE A 308 4.28 21.94 0.85
C ILE A 308 5.72 21.45 1.03
N SER A 309 5.97 20.14 1.07
CA SER A 309 7.33 19.56 1.15
C SER A 309 8.19 19.79 -0.10
N THR A 310 7.59 20.23 -1.22
CA THR A 310 8.32 20.44 -2.48
C THR A 310 8.98 21.81 -2.61
N ILE A 311 8.82 22.69 -1.60
CA ILE A 311 9.47 24.01 -1.53
C ILE A 311 10.98 23.79 -1.30
N PRO A 312 11.87 24.07 -2.26
CA PRO A 312 13.24 23.55 -2.26
C PRO A 312 14.20 24.21 -1.26
N ASP A 313 13.83 25.38 -0.72
CA ASP A 313 14.68 26.21 0.15
C ASP A 313 14.32 26.13 1.64
N ALA A 314 13.32 25.32 2.02
CA ALA A 314 12.95 25.08 3.42
C ALA A 314 13.58 23.79 3.97
N ASP A 315 14.14 23.86 5.19
CA ASP A 315 14.64 22.69 5.93
C ASP A 315 13.56 22.08 6.86
N VAL A 316 12.47 22.82 7.15
CA VAL A 316 11.27 22.33 7.86
C VAL A 316 9.99 22.86 7.21
N HIS A 317 9.00 21.98 7.11
CA HIS A 317 7.65 22.27 6.60
C HIS A 317 6.62 21.88 7.66
N VAL A 318 5.68 22.76 7.98
CA VAL A 318 4.66 22.51 9.03
C VAL A 318 3.26 22.85 8.54
N ILE A 319 2.29 21.97 8.78
CA ILE A 319 0.86 22.34 8.70
C ILE A 319 0.21 22.25 10.08
N PHE A 320 -0.50 23.32 10.44
CA PHE A 320 -1.30 23.39 11.65
C PHE A 320 -2.79 23.29 11.30
N VAL A 321 -3.49 22.36 11.95
CA VAL A 321 -4.92 22.13 11.78
C VAL A 321 -5.61 22.27 13.11
N GLU A 322 -6.52 23.23 13.24
CA GLU A 322 -7.40 23.33 14.40
C GLU A 322 -8.51 22.28 14.29
N MET A 323 -8.69 21.52 15.37
CA MET A 323 -9.70 20.48 15.50
C MET A 323 -11.00 21.06 16.06
N GLU A 324 -12.09 20.28 15.97
CA GLU A 324 -13.42 20.68 16.47
C GLU A 324 -13.42 20.94 18.00
N ASN A 325 -12.61 20.19 18.77
CA ASN A 325 -12.37 20.42 20.20
C ASN A 325 -11.46 21.63 20.50
N GLY A 326 -10.99 22.35 19.47
CA GLY A 326 -10.07 23.49 19.55
C GLY A 326 -8.58 23.12 19.68
N GLU A 327 -8.21 21.85 19.86
CA GLU A 327 -6.80 21.45 19.84
C GLU A 327 -6.16 21.73 18.48
N ILE A 328 -4.88 22.08 18.47
CA ILE A 328 -4.13 22.30 17.23
C ILE A 328 -3.23 21.10 16.97
N LYS A 329 -3.53 20.32 15.93
CA LYS A 329 -2.60 19.29 15.42
C LYS A 329 -1.56 19.96 14.53
N ALA A 330 -0.29 19.82 14.87
CA ALA A 330 0.82 20.13 13.98
C ALA A 330 1.32 18.85 13.30
N SER A 331 1.66 18.93 12.03
CA SER A 331 2.32 17.85 11.28
C SER A 331 3.50 18.42 10.52
N LEU A 332 4.65 17.76 10.64
CA LEU A 332 5.96 18.25 10.24
C LEU A 332 6.62 17.32 9.21
N ARG A 333 7.33 17.93 8.26
CA ARG A 333 8.38 17.30 7.46
C ARG A 333 9.67 18.09 7.60
N SER A 334 10.81 17.43 7.44
CA SER A 334 12.11 18.11 7.45
C SER A 334 13.08 17.51 6.44
N SER A 335 14.05 18.34 6.04
CA SER A 335 15.18 17.91 5.23
C SER A 335 16.13 17.01 6.04
N PRO A 336 17.16 16.41 5.40
CA PRO A 336 18.21 15.68 6.10
C PRO A 336 18.90 16.45 7.24
N ALA A 337 18.91 17.79 7.20
CA ALA A 337 19.63 18.65 8.14
C ALA A 337 18.96 18.80 9.52
N ILE A 338 17.64 18.54 9.63
CA ILE A 338 16.86 18.80 10.86
C ILE A 338 16.08 17.56 11.28
N ASP A 339 16.24 17.11 12.52
CA ASP A 339 15.46 16.02 13.10
C ASP A 339 14.09 16.54 13.62
N ALA A 340 13.02 16.18 12.89
CA ALA A 340 11.65 16.57 13.21
C ALA A 340 11.10 15.88 14.48
N ASN A 341 11.55 14.67 14.79
CA ASN A 341 11.13 13.95 16.00
C ASN A 341 11.71 14.61 17.25
N MET A 342 12.99 15.01 17.23
CA MET A 342 13.61 15.79 18.29
C MET A 342 12.90 17.13 18.49
N LEU A 343 12.54 17.84 17.41
CA LEU A 343 11.75 19.09 17.51
C LEU A 343 10.38 18.84 18.16
N ALA A 344 9.62 17.85 17.69
CA ALA A 344 8.29 17.56 18.20
C ALA A 344 8.32 17.12 19.68
N GLY A 345 9.23 16.21 20.04
CA GLY A 345 9.37 15.69 21.40
C GLY A 345 9.88 16.73 22.40
N GLN A 346 11.00 17.40 22.10
CA GLN A 346 11.64 18.31 23.06
C GLN A 346 10.87 19.61 23.29
N LEU A 347 10.17 20.12 22.27
CA LEU A 347 9.47 21.42 22.34
C LEU A 347 7.98 21.27 22.70
N PHE A 348 7.35 20.14 22.37
CA PHE A 348 5.89 19.99 22.42
C PHE A 348 5.40 18.62 22.94
N GLN A 349 6.28 17.74 23.43
CA GLN A 349 5.94 16.39 23.90
C GLN A 349 5.26 15.50 22.81
N GLY A 350 5.48 15.81 21.54
CA GLY A 350 5.08 15.00 20.39
C GLY A 350 6.14 13.95 20.01
N GLY A 351 6.12 13.51 18.75
CA GLY A 351 7.11 12.57 18.25
C GLY A 351 6.86 12.09 16.82
N GLY A 352 7.65 11.11 16.38
CA GLY A 352 7.56 10.46 15.07
C GLY A 352 8.94 9.98 14.61
N HIS A 353 9.23 10.16 13.32
CA HIS A 353 10.52 9.82 12.70
C HIS A 353 11.36 11.08 12.42
N PRO A 354 12.69 10.97 12.27
CA PRO A 354 13.59 12.11 12.05
C PRO A 354 13.23 13.05 10.88
N ARG A 355 12.46 12.57 9.88
CA ARG A 355 12.00 13.33 8.71
C ARG A 355 10.50 13.67 8.71
N ALA A 356 9.73 13.08 9.63
CA ALA A 356 8.28 13.15 9.65
C ALA A 356 7.74 12.96 11.07
N ALA A 357 7.22 14.02 11.68
CA ALA A 357 6.76 14.01 13.07
C ALA A 357 5.49 14.85 13.27
N GLY A 358 4.89 14.78 14.46
CA GLY A 358 3.72 15.59 14.82
C GLY A 358 3.63 15.86 16.31
N PHE A 359 2.84 16.88 16.67
CA PHE A 359 2.51 17.22 18.04
C PHE A 359 1.08 17.81 18.12
N ARG A 360 0.54 17.95 19.33
CA ARG A 360 -0.69 18.70 19.60
C ARG A 360 -0.38 19.90 20.50
N LEU A 361 -1.12 20.98 20.31
CA LEU A 361 -1.23 22.07 21.28
C LEU A 361 -2.65 22.05 21.87
N PRO A 362 -2.83 22.40 23.16
CA PRO A 362 -4.15 22.53 23.76
C PRO A 362 -4.95 23.66 23.09
N ALA A 363 -6.26 23.68 23.31
CA ALA A 363 -7.14 24.70 22.78
C ALA A 363 -6.72 26.12 23.22
N ALA A 364 -6.60 27.03 22.24
CA ALA A 364 -6.12 28.39 22.44
C ALA A 364 -7.22 29.42 22.12
N ALA A 365 -7.25 30.53 22.87
CA ALA A 365 -8.20 31.62 22.62
C ALA A 365 -7.98 32.35 21.28
N ASN A 366 -6.83 32.15 20.64
CA ASN A 366 -6.54 32.60 19.28
C ASN A 366 -5.64 31.57 18.58
N PHE A 367 -6.18 30.92 17.55
CA PHE A 367 -5.49 29.89 16.77
C PHE A 367 -4.20 30.43 16.12
N GLN A 368 -4.28 31.59 15.47
CA GLN A 368 -3.16 32.15 14.71
C GLN A 368 -1.97 32.51 15.62
N ILE A 369 -2.21 33.13 16.78
CA ILE A 369 -1.17 33.44 17.76
C ILE A 369 -0.49 32.15 18.25
N ALA A 370 -1.26 31.13 18.62
CA ALA A 370 -0.70 29.85 19.06
C ALA A 370 0.16 29.16 17.98
N THR A 371 -0.22 29.24 16.70
CA THR A 371 0.62 28.73 15.60
C THR A 371 1.91 29.53 15.42
N LEU A 372 1.88 30.86 15.58
CA LEU A 372 3.08 31.70 15.47
C LEU A 372 4.06 31.49 16.63
N GLU A 373 3.56 31.31 17.86
CA GLU A 373 4.38 30.91 19.02
C GLU A 373 5.04 29.54 18.82
N ALA A 374 4.31 28.58 18.22
CA ALA A 374 4.86 27.28 17.89
C ALA A 374 5.93 27.37 16.79
N VAL A 375 5.70 28.15 15.72
CA VAL A 375 6.69 28.44 14.68
C VAL A 375 7.94 29.09 15.26
N GLN A 376 7.83 30.04 16.21
CA GLN A 376 9.00 30.60 16.87
C GLN A 376 9.80 29.52 17.63
N LYS A 377 9.14 28.70 18.45
CA LYS A 377 9.81 27.61 19.20
C LYS A 377 10.51 26.62 18.27
N ILE A 378 9.89 26.29 17.12
CA ILE A 378 10.49 25.44 16.08
C ILE A 378 11.76 26.10 15.51
N ARG A 379 11.70 27.40 15.12
CA ARG A 379 12.87 28.15 14.62
C ARG A 379 14.03 28.15 15.63
N GLU A 380 13.75 28.36 16.91
CA GLU A 380 14.76 28.25 17.96
C GLU A 380 15.35 26.84 18.10
N GLY A 381 14.53 25.80 17.97
CA GLY A 381 14.98 24.41 17.94
C GLY A 381 15.86 24.09 16.73
N MET A 382 15.49 24.60 15.54
CA MET A 382 16.27 24.46 14.31
C MET A 382 17.64 25.11 14.43
N SER A 383 17.76 26.31 15.01
CA SER A 383 19.06 26.95 15.25
C SER A 383 19.96 26.09 16.15
N ARG A 384 19.41 25.53 17.24
CA ARG A 384 20.16 24.65 18.16
C ARG A 384 20.68 23.38 17.47
N GLN A 385 19.90 22.78 16.56
CA GLN A 385 20.36 21.61 15.79
C GLN A 385 21.43 21.96 14.75
N HIS A 386 21.32 23.13 14.09
CA HIS A 386 22.40 23.62 13.21
C HIS A 386 23.69 23.87 13.99
N GLU A 387 23.61 24.60 15.12
CA GLU A 387 24.76 24.91 15.98
C GLU A 387 25.48 23.65 16.50
N GLN A 388 24.72 22.60 16.84
CA GLN A 388 25.28 21.30 17.25
C GLN A 388 25.96 20.59 16.07
N THR A 389 25.33 20.59 14.90
CA THR A 389 25.86 19.99 13.67
C THR A 389 27.18 20.66 13.24
N ASP A 390 27.25 21.99 13.36
CA ASP A 390 28.45 22.77 13.06
C ASP A 390 29.56 22.71 14.12
N GLN A 391 29.29 22.08 15.27
CA GLN A 391 30.31 21.76 16.29
C GLN A 391 30.91 20.36 16.12
N LEU A 392 30.32 19.48 15.29
CA LEU A 392 30.86 18.15 15.04
C LEU A 392 32.19 18.20 14.24
N PRO A 393 33.16 17.32 14.54
CA PRO A 393 34.36 17.14 13.71
C PRO A 393 34.03 16.82 12.26
N ALA A 394 34.86 17.28 11.32
CA ALA A 394 34.60 17.13 9.88
C ALA A 394 34.46 15.66 9.39
N ALA A 395 34.93 14.68 10.18
CA ALA A 395 34.75 13.25 9.90
C ALA A 395 33.34 12.72 10.21
N GLU A 396 32.58 13.39 11.07
CA GLU A 396 31.23 12.98 11.51
C GLU A 396 30.12 13.75 10.78
N ARG A 397 30.45 14.90 10.16
CA ARG A 397 29.53 15.69 9.32
C ARG A 397 29.03 14.97 8.07
N SER A 398 29.61 13.82 7.71
CA SER A 398 29.08 12.96 6.66
C SER A 398 28.13 11.93 7.24
N SER A 399 26.83 12.17 7.14
CA SER A 399 25.82 11.11 7.11
C SER A 399 26.24 10.02 6.08
N PRO A 400 25.88 8.74 6.27
CA PRO A 400 26.36 7.67 5.41
C PRO A 400 25.83 7.80 3.98
N ARG A 401 26.58 8.49 3.12
CA ARG A 401 26.47 8.33 1.67
C ARG A 401 26.63 6.85 1.37
N ALA A 402 25.59 6.22 0.83
CA ALA A 402 25.71 4.91 0.21
C ALA A 402 26.91 4.97 -0.74
N ARG A 403 27.92 4.12 -0.50
CA ARG A 403 29.13 4.12 -1.33
C ARG A 403 28.71 3.75 -2.75
N PRO A 404 29.04 4.55 -3.77
CA PRO A 404 28.85 4.11 -5.15
C PRO A 404 29.66 2.83 -5.34
N ILE A 405 28.98 1.69 -5.50
CA ILE A 405 29.63 0.41 -5.80
C ILE A 405 30.16 0.53 -7.23
N SER A 406 31.37 1.06 -7.34
CA SER A 406 32.05 1.26 -8.61
C SER A 406 32.41 -0.12 -9.16
N PRO A 407 31.86 -0.54 -10.32
CA PRO A 407 32.09 -1.88 -10.83
C PRO A 407 33.56 -2.02 -11.27
N THR A 408 34.37 -2.63 -10.41
CA THR A 408 35.77 -2.95 -10.71
C THR A 408 35.83 -4.09 -11.73
N LEU A 409 35.67 -3.75 -13.01
CA LEU A 409 35.88 -4.63 -14.14
C LEU A 409 37.25 -5.34 -14.03
N PRO A 410 37.29 -6.69 -13.99
CA PRO A 410 38.54 -7.42 -13.97
C PRO A 410 39.37 -7.12 -15.23
N SER A 411 40.66 -6.85 -15.05
CA SER A 411 41.57 -6.45 -16.13
C SER A 411 41.90 -7.61 -17.08
N ALA A 412 41.04 -7.80 -18.09
CA ALA A 412 41.23 -8.80 -19.13
C ALA A 412 42.59 -8.61 -19.85
N LYS A 413 43.49 -9.59 -19.69
CA LYS A 413 44.83 -9.56 -20.29
C LYS A 413 44.74 -9.59 -21.81
N LYS A 414 45.30 -8.56 -22.47
CA LYS A 414 45.49 -8.54 -23.93
C LYS A 414 46.26 -9.80 -24.38
N LYS A 415 45.63 -10.62 -25.21
CA LYS A 415 46.33 -11.46 -26.20
C LYS A 415 46.02 -10.89 -27.59
N GLN A 416 47.06 -10.78 -28.41
CA GLN A 416 46.94 -10.34 -29.80
C GLN A 416 46.69 -11.56 -30.70
N SER A 417 45.70 -11.45 -31.57
CA SER A 417 45.67 -12.10 -32.88
C SER A 417 44.92 -11.17 -33.84
N ALA A 418 45.30 -11.15 -35.12
CA ALA A 418 44.80 -10.17 -36.07
C ALA A 418 44.53 -10.80 -37.44
N GLN A 419 43.32 -10.57 -37.95
CA GLN A 419 42.88 -10.75 -39.35
C GLN A 419 41.56 -9.96 -39.45
N GLN A 420 41.54 -8.74 -40.01
CA GLN A 420 41.43 -8.45 -41.45
C GLN A 420 40.23 -9.13 -42.15
N ILE A 421 39.10 -8.41 -42.20
CA ILE A 421 38.14 -8.45 -43.31
C ILE A 421 37.87 -6.99 -43.73
N GLN A 422 37.53 -6.76 -45.01
CA GLN A 422 37.69 -5.47 -45.69
C GLN A 422 36.44 -4.59 -45.72
N LYS A 423 36.64 -3.27 -45.86
CA LYS A 423 35.58 -2.28 -46.15
C LYS A 423 35.06 -2.43 -47.59
N LYS A 424 33.76 -2.14 -47.80
CA LYS A 424 33.27 -1.49 -49.04
C LYS A 424 31.87 -0.88 -48.86
N SER A 425 31.74 0.40 -49.19
CA SER A 425 30.47 1.13 -49.33
C SER A 425 30.64 2.28 -50.33
N PRO A 426 29.74 2.48 -51.31
CA PRO A 426 29.46 3.77 -51.95
C PRO A 426 28.58 4.63 -51.00
N ALA A 427 28.56 5.97 -50.97
CA ALA A 427 28.35 6.96 -52.05
C ALA A 427 26.91 6.88 -52.65
N GLU A 428 26.12 7.96 -52.77
CA GLU A 428 26.34 9.38 -52.45
C GLU A 428 24.99 10.12 -52.17
N LYS A 429 25.04 11.43 -51.87
CA LYS A 429 23.88 12.33 -51.59
C LYS A 429 23.34 12.98 -52.89
N PRO A 430 22.14 13.65 -52.99
CA PRO A 430 21.83 14.85 -52.18
C PRO A 430 20.34 15.35 -51.96
N ASN A 431 20.17 16.10 -50.86
CA ASN A 431 19.32 17.30 -50.62
C ASN A 431 17.78 17.39 -50.79
N LYS A 432 17.24 18.35 -50.01
CA LYS A 432 15.88 18.93 -49.91
C LYS A 432 14.90 18.20 -48.98
N ALA A 433 14.10 18.88 -48.15
CA ALA A 433 14.10 20.30 -47.75
C ALA A 433 13.45 20.49 -46.36
N GLU A 434 13.71 21.62 -45.71
CA GLU A 434 13.04 22.03 -44.47
C GLU A 434 11.78 22.87 -44.77
N THR A 435 10.67 22.61 -44.07
CA THR A 435 9.57 23.55 -43.88
C THR A 435 8.94 23.31 -42.51
N SER A 436 9.02 24.30 -41.62
CA SER A 436 8.23 24.35 -40.39
C SER A 436 6.76 24.60 -40.72
N PHE A 437 5.86 24.02 -39.93
CA PHE A 437 4.45 24.41 -39.88
C PHE A 437 4.14 24.95 -38.49
N ASP A 438 3.51 26.12 -38.46
CA ASP A 438 3.00 26.80 -37.28
C ASP A 438 1.52 27.13 -37.54
N ILE A 439 0.65 26.92 -36.56
CA ILE A 439 -0.81 26.94 -36.74
C ILE A 439 -1.49 27.59 -35.53
N MET A 440 -1.68 28.91 -35.58
CA MET A 440 -2.60 29.66 -34.71
C MET A 440 -3.11 30.92 -35.40
N GLU A 441 -4.25 30.82 -36.12
CA GLU A 441 -5.22 31.92 -36.25
C GLU A 441 -6.60 31.41 -36.74
N GLU A 442 -7.60 32.30 -36.73
CA GLU A 442 -9.02 32.10 -37.16
C GLU A 442 -9.97 31.29 -36.24
N LEU A 443 -10.27 31.83 -35.06
CA LEU A 443 -11.58 31.64 -34.41
C LEU A 443 -12.23 32.99 -34.04
N SER A 444 -12.74 33.72 -35.05
CA SER A 444 -13.66 34.85 -34.83
C SER A 444 -14.83 34.79 -35.82
N GLY A 445 -16.07 34.74 -35.32
CA GLY A 445 -17.22 34.37 -36.18
C GLY A 445 -18.62 34.49 -35.55
N THR A 446 -18.81 35.35 -34.55
CA THR A 446 -20.10 35.47 -33.84
C THR A 446 -21.08 36.45 -34.52
N LYS A 447 -22.20 35.95 -35.08
CA LYS A 447 -23.39 36.75 -35.42
C LYS A 447 -24.69 36.11 -34.92
N LYS A 448 -25.65 36.96 -34.53
CA LYS A 448 -26.86 36.62 -33.75
C LYS A 448 -28.15 36.45 -34.62
N PRO A 449 -29.26 35.89 -34.06
CA PRO A 449 -30.27 35.14 -34.84
C PRO A 449 -31.63 35.86 -35.09
N LYS A 450 -32.55 35.13 -35.74
CA LYS A 450 -34.03 35.34 -35.79
C LYS A 450 -34.68 33.96 -35.49
N LYS A 451 -35.70 33.76 -34.62
CA LYS A 451 -37.12 34.21 -34.65
C LYS A 451 -37.83 33.83 -35.96
N ARG A 452 -39.01 33.19 -36.03
CA ARG A 452 -40.12 32.75 -35.11
C ARG A 452 -40.62 31.36 -35.63
N PHE A 453 -41.52 30.55 -35.05
CA PHE A 453 -42.46 30.51 -33.90
C PHE A 453 -42.65 28.99 -33.55
N GLY A 454 -43.44 28.49 -32.58
CA GLY A 454 -44.27 29.08 -31.50
C GLY A 454 -44.94 27.97 -30.65
N THR A 455 -45.46 28.34 -29.46
CA THR A 455 -46.74 27.94 -28.80
C THR A 455 -47.38 26.56 -29.10
N SER A 456 -47.91 25.79 -28.15
CA SER A 456 -48.42 26.08 -26.78
C SER A 456 -48.19 24.87 -25.83
N ALA A 457 -47.78 25.06 -24.57
CA ALA A 457 -48.61 25.26 -23.35
C ALA A 457 -49.47 24.04 -22.94
N GLY A 458 -49.41 23.67 -21.65
CA GLY A 458 -50.10 22.52 -21.05
C GLY A 458 -49.54 22.20 -19.66
N GLU A 459 -50.04 22.88 -18.63
CA GLU A 459 -49.67 22.67 -17.23
C GLU A 459 -50.33 21.40 -16.65
N LYS A 460 -49.75 20.87 -15.56
CA LYS A 460 -50.53 20.25 -14.48
C LYS A 460 -49.78 20.25 -13.15
N GLU A 461 -50.52 20.51 -12.09
CA GLU A 461 -50.10 20.42 -10.67
C GLU A 461 -50.47 19.03 -10.10
N GLU A 462 -50.53 18.95 -8.76
CA GLU A 462 -50.91 17.81 -7.90
C GLU A 462 -49.80 16.78 -7.63
N THR A 463 -49.55 16.27 -6.41
CA THR A 463 -49.64 16.65 -4.98
C THR A 463 -49.70 15.33 -4.17
N ALA A 464 -49.15 15.31 -2.95
CA ALA A 464 -49.05 14.14 -2.07
C ALA A 464 -48.10 13.03 -2.61
N GLU A 465 -47.50 12.19 -1.76
CA GLU A 465 -47.71 11.98 -0.31
C GLU A 465 -46.42 12.22 0.49
#